data_AF-A0A960KUE8-F1
#
_entry.id   AF-A0A960KUE8-F1
#
_cell.length_a   1.000
_cell.length_b   1.000
_cell.length_c   1.000
_cell.angle_alpha   90.00
_cell.angle_beta   90.00
_cell.angle_gamma   90.00
#
_symmetry.space_group_name_H-M   'P 1'
#
loop_
_entity.id
_entity.type
_entity.pdbx_description
1 polymer ?
#
loop_
_entity_poly.entity_id
_entity_poly.type
_entity_poly.pdbx_seq_one_letter_code
_entity_poly.pdbx_strand_id
1 'polypeptide(L)'
;MKMYILIRESVPTGFAVLAASHASLACYLKFKASPEIAEWLAGPFYKAVCRVNDSEFEKAKAFEDYVVLTESALDHQEVALAFKPREEWPKPFRFFRLYK
;
A
#
# COMPACT_ATOMS: atom_id res chain seq x y z
N MET A 1 13.13 -1.04 7.75
CA MET A 1 12.36 -0.63 6.56
C MET A 1 10.89 -1.06 6.60
N LYS A 2 9.96 -0.32 5.97
CA LYS A 2 8.52 -0.64 5.99
C LYS A 2 7.84 -0.37 4.64
N MET A 3 6.93 -1.24 4.23
CA MET A 3 5.99 -1.04 3.12
C MET A 3 4.67 -0.46 3.65
N TYR A 4 4.14 0.58 3.01
CA TYR A 4 2.79 1.09 3.31
C TYR A 4 1.79 0.57 2.30
N ILE A 5 0.63 0.16 2.80
CA ILE A 5 -0.54 -0.23 2.01
C ILE A 5 -1.69 0.65 2.48
N LEU A 6 -2.21 1.50 1.61
CA LEU A 6 -3.32 2.40 1.88
C LEU A 6 -4.57 1.84 1.22
N ILE A 7 -5.60 1.55 2.00
CA ILE A 7 -6.88 1.02 1.53
C ILE A 7 -7.90 2.15 1.60
N ARG A 8 -8.63 2.38 0.50
CA ARG A 8 -9.74 3.35 0.49
C ARG A 8 -10.79 2.95 1.53
N GLU A 9 -11.27 3.91 2.30
CA GLU A 9 -12.21 3.67 3.40
C GLU A 9 -13.56 3.10 2.95
N SER A 10 -13.96 3.37 1.70
CA SER A 10 -15.16 2.86 1.06
C SER A 10 -15.10 1.36 0.75
N VAL A 11 -13.92 0.74 0.77
CA VAL A 11 -13.73 -0.67 0.43
C VAL A 11 -14.26 -1.56 1.56
N PRO A 12 -15.20 -2.49 1.28
CA PRO A 12 -15.71 -3.41 2.30
C PRO A 12 -14.60 -4.28 2.90
N THR A 13 -14.70 -4.60 4.19
CA THR A 13 -13.63 -5.30 4.93
C THR A 13 -13.15 -6.60 4.27
N GLY A 14 -14.06 -7.40 3.71
CA GLY A 14 -13.68 -8.64 2.99
C GLY A 14 -12.77 -8.36 1.80
N PHE A 15 -13.08 -7.33 1.01
CA PHE A 15 -12.24 -6.88 -0.10
C PHE A 15 -10.97 -6.17 0.39
N ALA A 16 -10.99 -5.48 1.54
CA ALA A 16 -9.82 -4.82 2.09
C ALA A 16 -8.70 -5.81 2.44
N VAL A 17 -9.04 -6.97 3.02
CA VAL A 17 -8.07 -8.04 3.31
C VAL A 17 -7.46 -8.59 2.02
N LEU A 18 -8.30 -8.88 1.02
CA LEU A 18 -7.87 -9.36 -0.29
C LEU A 18 -6.97 -8.32 -1.00
N ALA A 19 -7.40 -7.06 -1.01
CA ALA A 19 -6.66 -5.95 -1.59
C ALA A 19 -5.30 -5.76 -0.94
N ALA A 20 -5.19 -5.87 0.40
CA ALA A 20 -3.90 -5.79 1.09
C ALA A 20 -2.93 -6.90 0.67
N SER A 21 -3.42 -8.14 0.56
CA SER A 21 -2.64 -9.28 0.09
C SER A 21 -2.16 -9.09 -1.34
N HIS A 22 -3.07 -8.72 -2.26
CA HIS A 22 -2.75 -8.45 -3.66
C HIS A 22 -1.76 -7.28 -3.78
N ALA A 23 -1.97 -6.21 -3.01
CA ALA A 23 -1.13 -5.03 -3.08
C ALA A 23 0.30 -5.30 -2.64
N SER A 24 0.49 -6.08 -1.57
CA SER A 24 1.83 -6.51 -1.14
C SER A 24 2.56 -7.28 -2.24
N LEU A 25 1.89 -8.23 -2.90
CA LEU A 25 2.51 -9.06 -3.94
C LEU A 25 2.77 -8.24 -5.22
N ALA A 26 1.82 -7.43 -5.66
CA ALA A 26 1.96 -6.58 -6.84
C ALA A 26 3.12 -5.58 -6.67
N CYS A 27 3.22 -4.96 -5.48
CA CYS A 27 4.31 -4.06 -5.16
C CYS A 27 5.66 -4.77 -5.19
N TYR A 28 5.76 -5.96 -4.57
CA TYR A 28 6.97 -6.79 -4.67
C TYR A 28 7.32 -7.10 -6.13
N LEU A 29 6.37 -7.61 -6.93
CA LEU A 29 6.64 -7.99 -8.32
C LEU A 29 7.14 -6.82 -9.18
N LYS A 30 6.59 -5.62 -8.98
CA LYS A 30 7.02 -4.41 -9.69
C LYS A 30 8.43 -3.98 -9.31
N PHE A 31 8.80 -4.08 -8.02
CA PHE A 31 10.05 -3.54 -7.50
C PHE A 31 11.09 -4.59 -7.11
N LYS A 32 10.87 -5.89 -7.40
CA LYS A 32 11.67 -7.02 -6.89
C LYS A 32 13.18 -6.95 -7.15
N ALA A 33 13.60 -6.19 -8.16
CA ALA A 33 15.00 -6.01 -8.51
C ALA A 33 15.69 -4.88 -7.72
N SER A 34 14.95 -4.14 -6.89
CA SER A 34 15.50 -3.03 -6.12
C SER A 34 16.23 -3.53 -4.87
N PRO A 35 17.33 -2.86 -4.45
CA PRO A 35 18.05 -3.23 -3.24
C PRO A 35 17.18 -3.08 -1.99
N GLU A 36 16.26 -2.11 -1.97
CA GLU A 36 15.33 -1.94 -0.86
C GLU A 36 14.42 -3.17 -0.71
N ILE A 37 13.92 -3.75 -1.80
CA ILE A 37 13.16 -5.00 -1.66
C ILE A 37 14.01 -6.10 -1.02
N ALA A 38 15.26 -6.27 -1.45
CA ALA A 38 16.16 -7.27 -0.88
C ALA A 38 16.41 -7.04 0.63
N GLU A 39 16.66 -5.80 1.05
CA GLU A 39 16.88 -5.47 2.46
C GLU A 39 15.60 -5.63 3.31
N TRP A 40 14.46 -5.20 2.80
CA TRP A 40 13.17 -5.44 3.46
C TRP A 40 12.89 -6.93 3.60
N LEU A 41 13.30 -7.72 2.60
CA LEU A 41 13.20 -9.17 2.63
C LEU A 41 14.20 -9.86 3.57
N ALA A 42 15.34 -9.24 3.85
CA ALA A 42 16.29 -9.77 4.83
C ALA A 42 15.82 -9.53 6.28
N GLY A 43 14.90 -8.58 6.47
CA GLY A 43 14.29 -8.25 7.76
C GLY A 43 12.92 -8.92 7.99
N PRO A 44 12.10 -8.39 8.91
CA PRO A 44 10.77 -8.91 9.24
C PRO A 44 9.69 -8.53 8.22
N PHE A 45 10.05 -7.97 7.07
CA PHE A 45 9.09 -7.66 5.99
C PHE A 45 7.93 -6.76 6.44
N TYR A 46 8.18 -5.80 7.35
CA TYR A 46 7.13 -5.00 7.99
C TYR A 46 6.24 -4.28 6.98
N LYS A 47 4.93 -4.34 7.24
CA LYS A 47 3.88 -3.65 6.49
C LYS A 47 3.04 -2.82 7.45
N ALA A 48 2.71 -1.59 7.06
CA ALA A 48 1.61 -0.85 7.68
C ALA A 48 0.44 -0.83 6.71
N VAL A 49 -0.68 -1.41 7.14
CA VAL A 49 -1.95 -1.30 6.43
C VAL A 49 -2.73 -0.17 7.06
N CYS A 50 -3.11 0.83 6.26
CA CYS A 50 -3.81 2.02 6.71
C CYS A 50 -5.15 2.13 5.98
N ARG A 51 -6.13 2.72 6.65
CA ARG A 51 -7.38 3.16 6.03
C ARG A 51 -7.24 4.65 5.69
N VAL A 52 -7.58 5.01 4.47
CA VAL A 52 -7.50 6.40 3.97
C VAL A 52 -8.80 6.81 3.30
N ASN A 53 -9.20 8.07 3.45
CA ASN A 53 -10.31 8.64 2.68
C ASN A 53 -9.88 8.93 1.23
N ASP A 54 -10.83 9.31 0.39
CA ASP A 54 -10.57 9.56 -1.04
C ASP A 54 -9.56 10.69 -1.25
N SER A 55 -9.62 11.77 -0.46
CA SER A 55 -8.67 12.89 -0.57
C SER A 55 -7.25 12.46 -0.21
N GLU A 56 -7.09 11.68 0.85
CA GLU A 56 -5.80 11.11 1.26
C GLU A 56 -5.26 10.14 0.22
N PHE A 57 -6.12 9.29 -0.35
CA PHE A 57 -5.75 8.35 -1.39
C PHE A 57 -5.22 9.05 -2.64
N GLU A 58 -5.94 10.06 -3.15
CA GLU A 58 -5.49 10.83 -4.32
C GLU A 58 -4.21 11.61 -4.03
N LYS A 59 -4.09 12.26 -2.86
CA LYS A 59 -2.85 12.94 -2.46
C LYS A 59 -1.67 11.97 -2.36
N ALA A 60 -1.91 10.74 -1.92
CA ALA A 60 -0.86 9.75 -1.78
C ALA A 60 -0.26 9.30 -3.12
N LYS A 61 -1.00 9.42 -4.24
CA LYS A 61 -0.48 9.15 -5.60
C LYS A 61 0.58 10.14 -6.07
N ALA A 62 0.76 11.27 -5.38
CA ALA A 62 1.83 12.22 -5.66
C ALA A 62 3.20 11.74 -5.16
N PHE A 63 3.25 10.72 -4.29
CA PHE A 63 4.51 10.10 -3.90
C PHE A 63 4.91 9.03 -4.91
N GLU A 64 6.20 8.81 -5.06
CA GLU A 64 6.80 7.85 -6.00
C GLU A 64 6.79 6.39 -5.50
N ASP A 65 7.16 5.48 -6.39
CA ASP A 65 7.33 4.04 -6.13
C ASP A 65 6.10 3.33 -5.55
N TYR A 66 4.94 3.54 -6.15
CA TYR A 66 3.71 2.82 -5.78
C TYR A 66 3.15 1.96 -6.91
N VAL A 67 2.20 1.09 -6.51
CA VAL A 67 1.25 0.39 -7.37
C VAL A 67 -0.16 0.76 -6.96
N VAL A 68 -1.06 0.85 -7.95
CA VAL A 68 -2.51 0.98 -7.74
C VAL A 68 -3.14 -0.39 -7.96
N LEU A 69 -4.06 -0.76 -7.07
CA LEU A 69 -4.83 -1.99 -7.19
C LEU A 69 -6.28 -1.63 -7.45
N THR A 70 -6.88 -2.32 -8.41
CA THR A 70 -8.30 -2.20 -8.77
C THR A 70 -9.02 -3.51 -8.47
N GLU A 71 -10.31 -3.44 -8.13
CA GLU A 71 -11.15 -4.62 -7.90
C GLU A 71 -12.30 -4.70 -8.91
N SER A 72 -12.32 -5.76 -9.72
CA SER A 72 -13.35 -6.01 -10.73
C SER A 72 -14.75 -6.20 -10.14
N ALA A 73 -14.86 -6.82 -8.96
CA ALA A 73 -16.14 -7.00 -8.27
C ALA A 73 -16.73 -5.67 -7.75
N LEU A 74 -15.95 -4.60 -7.77
CA LEU A 74 -16.33 -3.24 -7.41
C LEU A 74 -16.26 -2.30 -8.63
N ASP A 75 -16.62 -2.79 -9.81
CA ASP A 75 -16.62 -2.02 -11.06
C ASP A 75 -15.25 -1.39 -11.39
N HIS A 76 -14.20 -2.18 -11.20
CA HIS A 76 -12.79 -1.78 -11.43
C HIS A 76 -12.33 -0.56 -10.61
N GLN A 77 -13.00 -0.24 -9.49
CA GLN A 77 -12.58 0.83 -8.61
C GLN A 77 -11.16 0.60 -8.07
N GLU A 78 -10.39 1.67 -7.94
CA GLU A 78 -9.12 1.65 -7.22
C GLU A 78 -9.40 1.42 -5.73
N VAL A 79 -8.88 0.33 -5.18
CA VAL A 79 -9.16 -0.12 -3.81
C VAL A 79 -7.97 0.08 -2.89
N ALA A 80 -6.74 0.03 -3.41
CA ALA A 80 -5.55 0.17 -2.60
C ALA A 80 -4.37 0.79 -3.36
N LEU A 81 -3.47 1.44 -2.61
CA LEU A 81 -2.12 1.78 -3.02
C LEU A 81 -1.15 0.94 -2.19
N ALA A 82 -0.11 0.39 -2.82
CA ALA A 82 1.04 -0.14 -2.09
C ALA A 82 2.33 0.52 -2.55
N PHE A 83 3.13 0.96 -1.60
CA PHE A 83 4.37 1.68 -1.85
C PHE A 83 5.57 0.78 -1.55
N LYS A 84 6.59 0.82 -2.42
CA LYS A 84 7.87 0.14 -2.23
C LYS A 84 8.39 0.40 -0.81
N PRO A 85 8.95 -0.58 -0.10
CA PRO A 85 9.48 -0.35 1.23
C PRO A 85 10.59 0.72 1.21
N ARG A 86 10.57 1.61 2.21
CA ARG A 86 11.54 2.70 2.39
C ARG A 86 11.95 2.80 3.85
N GLU A 87 13.18 3.20 4.10
CA GLU A 87 13.69 3.41 5.45
C GLU A 87 13.04 4.65 6.08
N GLU A 88 13.11 5.77 5.36
CA GLU A 88 12.42 6.99 5.72
C GLU A 88 11.15 7.20 4.90
N TRP A 89 10.07 7.58 5.59
CA TRP A 89 8.79 7.89 4.98
C TRP A 89 8.47 9.37 5.05
N PRO A 90 7.86 9.96 4.01
CA PRO A 90 7.32 11.31 4.06
C PRO A 90 6.40 11.48 5.28
N LYS A 91 6.46 12.66 5.89
CA LYS A 91 5.74 12.98 7.14
C LYS A 91 4.27 12.53 7.16
N PRO A 92 3.45 12.71 6.09
CA PRO A 92 2.04 12.30 6.10
C PRO A 92 1.81 10.81 6.43
N PHE A 93 2.71 9.91 6.02
CA PHE A 93 2.56 8.47 6.22
C PHE A 93 2.56 8.04 7.69
N ARG A 94 3.15 8.86 8.56
CA ARG A 94 3.15 8.62 10.01
C ARG A 94 1.79 8.88 10.66
N PHE A 95 0.91 9.60 9.97
CA PHE A 95 -0.40 10.04 10.49
C PHE A 95 -1.58 9.30 9.86
N PHE A 96 -1.37 8.49 8.82
CA PHE A 96 -2.44 7.65 8.29
C PHE A 96 -2.97 6.69 9.35
N ARG A 97 -4.29 6.60 9.45
CA ARG A 97 -4.97 5.73 10.42
C ARG A 97 -4.69 4.27 10.09
N LEU A 98 -4.15 3.52 11.04
CA LEU A 98 -3.98 2.07 10.89
C LEU A 98 -5.33 1.39 10.66
N TYR A 99 -5.36 0.40 9.76
CA TYR A 99 -6.51 -0.47 9.54
C TYR A 99 -6.56 -1.46 10.71
N LYS A 100 -7.39 -1.16 11.71
CA LYS A 100 -7.63 -1.96 12.91
C LYS A 100 -9.07 -2.43 12.97
#